data_AF-A0A372MIE8-F1
#
_entry.id   AF-A0A372MIE8-F1
#
_cell.length_a   1.000
_cell.length_b   1.000
_cell.length_c   1.000
_cell.angle_alpha   90.00
_cell.angle_beta   90.00
_cell.angle_gamma   90.00
#
_symmetry.space_group_name_H-M   'P 1'
#
loop_
_entity.id
_entity.type
_entity.pdbx_description
1 polymer ?
#
loop_
_entity_poly.entity_id
_entity_poly.type
_entity_poly.pdbx_seq_one_letter_code
_entity_poly.pdbx_strand_id
1 'polypeptide(L)'
;MKRLLYILLVMALLLLPSCATSKKVEAIPLSITESPADHLFRLSVNQAMLQEAGYTLGDIVTIELEGMLIHARYSLEAKEGYTTLVATEAYSLLHLPKELKEGSTGMLFPYRDERSKINTKLNVTGNFVFTL
;
A
#
# COMPACT_ATOMS: atom_id res chain seq x y z
N MET A 1 -53.23 24.86 -27.93
CA MET A 1 -51.96 24.31 -28.46
C MET A 1 -50.71 24.75 -27.69
N LYS A 2 -50.60 26.00 -27.20
CA LYS A 2 -49.43 26.48 -26.42
C LYS A 2 -49.11 25.67 -25.15
N ARG A 3 -50.12 25.19 -24.40
CA ARG A 3 -49.92 24.35 -23.19
C ARG A 3 -49.27 23.00 -23.47
N LEU A 4 -49.55 22.39 -24.63
CA LEU A 4 -48.95 21.11 -25.04
C LEU A 4 -47.46 21.29 -25.36
N LEU A 5 -47.08 22.46 -25.91
CA LEU A 5 -45.69 22.80 -26.21
C LEU A 5 -44.83 22.91 -24.93
N TYR A 6 -45.38 23.51 -23.87
CA TYR A 6 -44.67 23.64 -22.58
C TYR A 6 -44.47 22.29 -21.89
N ILE A 7 -45.46 21.39 -21.97
CA ILE A 7 -45.35 20.04 -21.40
C ILE A 7 -44.26 19.25 -22.12
N LEU A 8 -44.17 19.37 -23.45
CA LEU A 8 -43.17 18.67 -24.26
C LEU A 8 -41.75 19.22 -24.02
N LEU A 9 -41.62 20.53 -23.78
CA LEU A 9 -40.36 21.19 -23.42
C LEU A 9 -39.86 20.74 -22.03
N VAL A 10 -40.75 20.66 -21.04
CA VAL A 10 -40.40 20.21 -19.68
C VAL A 10 -40.03 18.73 -19.67
N MET A 11 -40.73 17.90 -20.45
CA MET A 11 -40.37 16.48 -20.61
C MET A 11 -38.99 16.33 -21.27
N ALA A 12 -38.67 17.16 -22.26
CA ALA A 12 -37.37 17.14 -22.93
C ALA A 12 -36.21 17.59 -22.01
N LEU A 13 -36.45 18.55 -21.10
CA LEU A 13 -35.45 18.98 -20.11
C LEU A 13 -35.19 17.93 -19.02
N LEU A 14 -36.21 17.14 -18.64
CA LEU A 14 -36.08 16.06 -17.65
C LEU A 14 -35.40 14.81 -18.21
N LEU A 15 -35.27 14.71 -19.54
CA LEU A 15 -34.66 13.59 -20.24
C LEU A 15 -33.19 13.80 -20.56
N LEU A 16 -32.56 14.90 -20.14
CA LEU A 16 -31.11 15.04 -20.19
C LEU A 16 -30.52 14.10 -19.13
N PRO A 17 -30.11 12.87 -19.47
CA PRO A 17 -29.42 12.06 -18.50
C PRO A 17 -28.08 12.77 -18.33
N SER A 18 -27.80 13.28 -17.14
CA SER A 18 -26.44 13.68 -16.79
C SER A 18 -25.58 12.41 -16.89
N CYS A 19 -25.11 12.12 -18.10
CA CYS A 19 -24.17 11.06 -18.41
C CYS A 19 -22.79 11.62 -18.04
N ALA A 20 -22.62 11.95 -16.77
CA ALA A 20 -21.31 12.14 -16.19
C ALA A 20 -20.68 10.75 -16.16
N THR A 21 -20.05 10.36 -17.28
CA THR A 21 -19.23 9.15 -17.36
C THR A 21 -18.04 9.36 -16.43
N SER A 22 -18.22 9.04 -15.15
CA SER A 22 -17.12 8.95 -14.21
C SER A 22 -16.20 7.84 -14.71
N LYS A 23 -15.14 8.21 -15.44
CA LYS A 23 -14.10 7.26 -15.85
C LYS A 23 -13.49 6.71 -14.56
N LYS A 24 -13.74 5.44 -14.29
CA LYS A 24 -13.12 4.72 -13.19
C LYS A 24 -11.61 4.71 -13.44
N VAL A 25 -10.84 5.23 -12.49
CA VAL A 25 -9.37 5.16 -12.56
C VAL A 25 -8.97 3.68 -12.53
N GLU A 26 -8.24 3.26 -13.55
CA GLU A 26 -7.77 1.89 -13.73
C GLU A 26 -6.40 1.70 -13.05
N ALA A 27 -6.07 0.44 -12.78
CA ALA A 27 -4.76 0.10 -12.24
C ALA A 27 -3.71 0.18 -13.37
N ILE A 28 -2.54 0.73 -13.05
CA ILE A 28 -1.46 0.91 -14.02
C ILE A 28 -0.27 0.03 -13.61
N PRO A 29 0.27 -0.83 -14.49
CA PRO A 29 1.47 -1.59 -14.17
C PRO A 29 2.66 -0.63 -13.99
N LEU A 30 3.54 -0.96 -13.05
CA LEU A 30 4.78 -0.23 -12.82
C LEU A 30 5.96 -1.19 -12.67
N SER A 31 7.15 -0.64 -12.84
CA SER A 31 8.42 -1.30 -12.53
C SER A 31 9.32 -0.33 -11.78
N ILE A 32 10.14 -0.86 -10.88
CA ILE A 32 11.20 -0.09 -10.23
C ILE A 32 12.30 0.18 -11.27
N THR A 33 12.43 1.44 -11.68
CA THR A 33 13.46 1.89 -12.65
C THR A 33 14.77 2.28 -11.98
N GLU A 34 14.73 2.59 -10.69
CA GLU A 34 15.88 2.93 -9.86
C GLU A 34 15.60 2.41 -8.45
N SER A 35 16.55 1.67 -7.87
CA SER A 35 16.43 1.21 -6.49
C SER A 35 17.22 2.16 -5.59
N PRO A 36 16.63 2.70 -4.51
CA PRO A 36 17.41 3.38 -3.51
C PRO A 36 18.42 2.40 -2.88
N ALA A 37 19.42 2.95 -2.19
CA ALA A 37 20.35 2.19 -1.37
C ALA A 37 19.60 1.20 -0.45
N ASP A 38 20.28 0.15 0.04
CA ASP A 38 19.70 -0.98 0.79
C ASP A 38 18.83 -0.62 2.02
N HIS A 39 18.77 0.65 2.41
CA HIS A 39 17.97 1.21 3.49
C HIS A 39 17.22 2.49 3.05
N LEU A 40 15.99 2.65 3.56
CA LEU A 40 15.16 3.85 3.39
C LEU A 40 15.68 5.01 4.23
N PHE A 41 15.81 4.79 5.53
CA PHE A 41 16.08 5.85 6.50
C PHE A 41 17.03 5.37 7.59
N ARG A 42 17.86 6.31 8.06
CA ARG A 42 18.60 6.19 9.30
C ARG A 42 17.84 6.92 10.40
N LEU A 43 17.47 6.19 11.46
CA LEU A 43 16.68 6.69 12.57
C LEU A 43 17.59 6.88 13.80
N SER A 44 17.33 7.93 14.59
CA SER A 44 18.10 8.24 15.80
C SER A 44 17.86 7.27 16.97
N VAL A 45 16.87 6.38 16.84
CA VAL A 45 16.59 5.34 17.85
C VAL A 45 17.66 4.27 17.77
N ASN A 46 18.23 3.87 18.90
CA ASN A 46 19.23 2.80 18.97
C ASN A 46 18.66 1.55 19.67
N GLN A 47 19.49 0.51 19.74
CA GLN A 47 19.11 -0.78 20.33
C GLN A 47 18.72 -0.67 21.82
N ALA A 48 19.47 0.11 22.61
CA ALA A 48 19.20 0.28 24.04
C ALA A 48 17.83 0.91 24.28
N MET A 49 17.48 1.97 23.53
CA MET A 49 16.17 2.62 23.62
C MET A 49 15.02 1.66 23.33
N LEU A 50 15.18 0.76 22.35
CA LEU A 50 14.17 -0.26 22.04
C LEU A 50 14.03 -1.28 23.16
N GLN A 51 15.15 -1.74 23.73
CA GLN A 51 15.16 -2.69 24.84
C GLN A 51 14.55 -2.10 26.12
N GLU A 52 14.90 -0.85 26.46
CA GLU A 52 14.34 -0.11 27.59
C GLU A 52 12.82 0.10 27.46
N ALA A 53 12.34 0.30 26.22
CA ALA A 53 10.90 0.38 25.93
C ALA A 53 10.21 -1.00 25.88
N GLY A 54 10.95 -2.11 26.03
CA GLY A 54 10.40 -3.47 26.08
C GLY A 54 10.21 -4.16 24.72
N TYR A 55 10.76 -3.60 23.64
CA TYR A 55 10.71 -4.25 22.32
C TYR A 55 11.68 -5.42 22.24
N THR A 56 11.24 -6.48 21.56
CA THR A 56 11.99 -7.71 21.34
C THR A 56 12.14 -8.03 19.85
N LEU A 57 13.17 -8.80 19.52
CA LEU A 57 13.37 -9.24 18.14
C LEU A 57 12.14 -10.04 17.65
N GLY A 58 11.64 -9.68 16.48
CA GLY A 58 10.45 -10.26 15.88
C GLY A 58 9.20 -9.39 16.01
N ASP A 59 9.19 -8.40 16.89
CA ASP A 59 8.08 -7.46 17.04
C ASP A 59 7.80 -6.69 15.76
N ILE A 60 6.53 -6.38 15.52
CA ILE A 60 6.12 -5.44 14.47
C ILE A 60 6.02 -4.05 15.10
N VAL A 61 6.83 -3.14 14.61
CA VAL A 61 6.83 -1.73 15.03
C VAL A 61 6.10 -0.89 14.00
N THR A 62 5.42 0.15 14.47
CA THR A 62 4.81 1.19 13.63
C THR A 62 5.60 2.47 13.79
N ILE A 63 6.10 3.00 12.69
CA ILE A 63 6.91 4.22 12.66
C ILE A 63 6.07 5.29 11.96
N GLU A 64 5.81 6.40 12.65
CA GLU A 64 5.12 7.56 12.11
C GLU A 64 6.13 8.66 11.75
N LEU A 65 6.19 9.05 10.48
CA LEU A 65 7.05 10.12 9.97
C LEU A 65 6.21 11.08 9.13
N GLU A 66 6.00 12.31 9.63
CA GLU A 66 5.22 13.35 8.93
C GLU A 66 3.83 12.86 8.44
N GLY A 67 3.17 12.03 9.24
CA GLY A 67 1.86 11.44 8.90
C GLY A 67 1.92 10.19 8.00
N MET A 68 3.11 9.75 7.58
CA MET A 68 3.31 8.44 6.95
C MET A 68 3.49 7.36 8.01
N LEU A 69 2.74 6.26 7.88
CA LEU A 69 2.88 5.09 8.74
C LEU A 69 3.66 4.00 8.01
N ILE A 70 4.74 3.54 8.62
CA ILE A 70 5.56 2.43 8.11
C ILE A 70 5.55 1.32 9.15
N HIS A 71 5.07 0.14 8.75
CA HIS A 71 5.19 -1.06 9.56
C HIS A 71 6.48 -1.79 9.21
N ALA A 72 7.26 -2.14 10.24
CA ALA A 72 8.51 -2.86 10.07
C ALA A 72 8.66 -3.96 11.12
N ARG A 73 9.35 -5.03 10.77
CA ARG A 73 9.74 -6.07 11.74
C ARG A 73 11.07 -5.69 12.38
N TYR A 74 11.14 -5.68 13.70
CA TYR A 74 12.41 -5.51 14.41
C TYR A 74 13.25 -6.78 14.29
N SER A 75 14.46 -6.69 13.73
CA SER A 75 15.34 -7.83 13.53
C SER A 75 16.82 -7.45 13.59
N LEU A 76 17.69 -8.46 13.59
CA LEU A 76 19.15 -8.28 13.58
C LEU A 76 19.70 -7.96 12.19
N GLU A 77 18.95 -8.28 11.14
CA GLU A 77 19.34 -8.10 9.74
C GLU A 77 18.10 -7.88 8.88
N ALA A 78 18.27 -7.27 7.71
CA ALA A 78 17.19 -7.12 6.73
C ALA A 78 16.63 -8.49 6.31
N LYS A 79 15.29 -8.62 6.31
CA LYS A 79 14.58 -9.86 5.97
C LYS A 79 13.79 -9.73 4.67
N GLU A 80 13.44 -10.89 4.14
CA GLU A 80 12.56 -11.09 3.00
C GLU A 80 11.10 -10.76 3.34
N GLY A 81 10.36 -10.21 2.38
CA GLY A 81 8.92 -9.99 2.42
C GLY A 81 8.42 -8.82 3.29
N TYR A 82 9.28 -8.19 4.10
CA TYR A 82 8.86 -7.11 5.01
C TYR A 82 9.92 -6.01 5.12
N THR A 83 9.47 -4.77 5.28
CA THR A 83 10.32 -3.68 5.78
C THR A 83 10.88 -4.11 7.14
N THR A 84 12.17 -3.90 7.35
CA THR A 84 12.86 -4.38 8.55
C THR A 84 13.53 -3.23 9.28
N LEU A 85 13.33 -3.12 10.59
CA LEU A 85 14.09 -2.21 11.44
C LEU A 85 15.28 -2.98 12.02
N VAL A 86 16.50 -2.54 11.71
CA VAL A 86 17.74 -3.10 12.26
C VAL A 86 18.35 -2.07 13.19
N ALA A 87 18.37 -2.35 14.49
CA ALA A 87 18.93 -1.45 15.49
C ALA A 87 20.39 -1.79 15.78
N THR A 88 21.23 -0.76 15.82
CA THR A 88 22.64 -0.81 16.23
C THR A 88 22.80 -0.08 17.57
N GLU A 89 24.01 -0.09 18.11
CA GLU A 89 24.34 0.66 19.33
C GLU A 89 24.11 2.17 19.20
N ALA A 90 24.27 2.73 18.00
CA ALA A 90 24.24 4.18 17.79
C ALA A 90 22.97 4.68 17.09
N TYR A 91 22.31 3.86 16.27
CA TYR A 91 21.17 4.24 15.44
C TYR A 91 20.43 3.01 14.90
N SER A 92 19.31 3.20 14.23
CA SER A 92 18.61 2.12 13.52
C SER A 92 18.53 2.41 12.03
N LEU A 93 18.50 1.35 11.23
CA LEU A 93 18.28 1.42 9.79
C LEU A 93 16.95 0.78 9.45
N LEU A 94 16.16 1.49 8.64
CA LEU A 94 14.93 0.97 8.09
C LEU A 94 15.21 0.41 6.69
N HIS A 95 15.18 -0.91 6.54
CA HIS A 95 15.45 -1.61 5.29
C HIS A 95 14.18 -1.89 4.50
N LEU A 96 14.25 -1.76 3.18
CA LEU A 96 13.25 -2.33 2.27
C LEU A 96 13.30 -3.86 2.30
N PRO A 97 12.20 -4.55 1.94
CA PRO A 97 12.23 -5.96 1.62
C PRO A 97 13.30 -6.25 0.56
N LYS A 98 14.13 -7.28 0.80
CA LYS A 98 15.28 -7.64 -0.07
C LYS A 98 14.91 -7.96 -1.53
N GLU A 99 13.66 -8.31 -1.79
CA GLU A 99 13.14 -8.65 -3.11
C GLU A 99 12.75 -7.42 -3.94
N LEU A 100 12.61 -6.25 -3.30
CA LEU A 100 12.39 -4.99 -4.00
C LEU A 100 13.74 -4.46 -4.48
N LYS A 101 13.98 -4.64 -5.78
CA LYS A 101 15.20 -4.22 -6.48
C LYS A 101 14.83 -3.62 -7.83
N GLU A 102 15.82 -3.05 -8.50
CA GLU A 102 15.66 -2.60 -9.88
C GLU A 102 15.10 -3.73 -10.75
N GLY A 103 14.08 -3.40 -11.55
CA GLY A 103 13.36 -4.35 -12.38
C GLY A 103 12.19 -5.08 -11.70
N SER A 104 12.01 -4.97 -10.38
CA SER A 104 10.82 -5.52 -9.71
C SER A 104 9.54 -4.84 -10.23
N THR A 105 8.49 -5.63 -10.45
CA THR A 105 7.23 -5.18 -11.05
C THR A 105 6.11 -5.07 -10.01
N GLY A 106 5.15 -4.18 -10.25
CA GLY A 106 3.98 -4.00 -9.39
C GLY A 106 2.81 -3.36 -10.12
N MET A 107 1.78 -2.99 -9.35
CA MET A 107 0.56 -2.34 -9.85
C MET A 107 0.25 -1.11 -9.01
N LEU A 108 0.06 0.05 -9.65
CA LEU A 108 -0.46 1.26 -9.03
C LEU A 108 -1.99 1.21 -9.05
N PHE A 109 -2.62 1.32 -7.88
CA PHE A 109 -4.07 1.45 -7.75
C PHE A 109 -4.45 2.84 -7.27
N PRO A 110 -5.61 3.39 -7.69
CA PRO A 110 -6.14 4.59 -7.06
C PRO A 110 -6.41 4.31 -5.57
N TYR A 111 -5.98 5.22 -4.71
CA TYR A 111 -6.28 5.16 -3.29
C TYR A 111 -7.80 5.07 -3.07
N ARG A 112 -8.22 4.09 -2.29
CA ARG A 112 -9.60 3.94 -1.83
C ARG A 112 -9.53 3.75 -0.33
N ASP A 113 -10.14 4.65 0.43
CA ASP A 113 -10.24 4.51 1.88
C ASP A 113 -10.98 3.20 2.21
N GLU A 114 -10.24 2.29 2.86
CA GLU A 114 -10.64 0.91 3.10
C GLU A 114 -11.67 0.73 4.22
N ARG A 115 -12.22 1.81 4.81
CA ARG A 115 -13.48 1.69 5.58
C ARG A 115 -14.64 1.11 4.74
N SER A 116 -14.45 0.92 3.44
CA SER A 116 -15.51 0.51 2.52
C SER A 116 -15.33 -0.83 1.77
N LYS A 117 -14.23 -1.59 1.87
CA LYS A 117 -14.12 -2.97 1.32
C LYS A 117 -12.74 -3.61 1.53
N ILE A 118 -12.61 -4.47 2.55
CA ILE A 118 -11.60 -5.54 2.55
C ILE A 118 -12.24 -6.72 1.81
N ASN A 119 -11.71 -7.04 0.62
CA ASN A 119 -12.06 -8.25 -0.12
C ASN A 119 -10.78 -8.89 -0.62
N THR A 120 -10.03 -9.51 0.30
CA THR A 120 -8.87 -10.34 0.00
C THR A 120 -9.35 -11.62 -0.69
N LYS A 121 -9.50 -11.57 -2.01
CA LYS A 121 -9.58 -12.79 -2.84
C LYS A 121 -8.17 -13.26 -3.14
N LEU A 122 -7.67 -14.18 -2.32
CA LEU A 122 -6.47 -14.96 -2.61
C LEU A 122 -6.87 -16.08 -3.60
N ASN A 123 -6.57 -15.91 -4.89
CA ASN A 123 -6.70 -16.99 -5.86
C ASN A 123 -5.38 -17.79 -5.86
N VAL A 124 -5.35 -18.90 -5.13
CA VAL A 124 -4.29 -19.91 -5.25
C VAL A 124 -4.80 -20.98 -6.20
N THR A 125 -4.22 -21.06 -7.40
CA THR A 125 -4.38 -22.20 -8.31
C THR A 125 -3.06 -22.96 -8.33
N GLY A 126 -3.06 -24.18 -7.79
CA GLY A 126 -1.92 -25.09 -7.78
C GLY A 126 -2.39 -26.50 -7.45
N ASN A 127 -1.84 -27.49 -8.14
CA ASN A 127 -2.07 -28.91 -7.83
C ASN A 127 -1.11 -29.32 -6.70
N PHE A 128 -1.67 -29.71 -5.56
CA PHE A 128 -0.90 -30.27 -4.44
C PHE A 128 -0.86 -31.80 -4.57
N VAL A 129 0.34 -32.36 -4.66
CA VAL A 129 0.57 -33.80 -4.55
C VAL A 129 1.07 -34.08 -3.13
N PHE A 130 0.29 -34.83 -2.36
CA PHE A 130 0.72 -35.33 -1.05
C PHE A 130 1.32 -36.72 -1.25
N THR A 131 2.57 -36.91 -0.82
CA THR A 131 3.18 -38.25 -0.67
C THR A 131 3.05 -38.68 0.79
N LEU A 132 2.55 -39.89 1.02
CA LEU A 132 2.40 -40.56 2.32
C LEU A 132 3.75 -40.97 2.94
#